data_AF-A0A8I1LEB4-F1
#
_entry.id   AF-A0A8I1LEB4-F1
#
_cell.length_a   1.000
_cell.length_b   1.000
_cell.length_c   1.000
_cell.angle_alpha   90.00
_cell.angle_beta   90.00
_cell.angle_gamma   90.00
#
_symmetry.space_group_name_H-M   'P 1'
#
loop_
_entity.id
_entity.type
_entity.pdbx_description
1 polymer ?
#
loop_
_entity_poly.entity_id
_entity_poly.type
_entity_poly.pdbx_seq_one_letter_code
_entity_poly.pdbx_strand_id
1 'polypeptide(L)'
;MLDTNICIYIIKRKPPNVINRFQQAEISHIGISSITLSELLYGISKSSKPEQNRIALTQFLAPLEILPYDDEASHYYGDLRAHLEKPRNASWFT
;
A
#
# COMPACT_ATOMS: atom_id res chain seq x y z
N MET A 1 0.24 -8.12 -0.84
CA MET A 1 0.33 -6.70 -1.26
C MET A 1 0.10 -5.80 -0.05
N LEU A 2 0.93 -4.78 0.16
CA LEU A 2 0.77 -3.80 1.25
C LEU A 2 -0.01 -2.57 0.77
N ASP A 3 -0.77 -1.97 1.68
CA ASP A 3 -1.39 -0.67 1.44
C ASP A 3 -0.45 0.49 1.86
N THR A 4 -0.85 1.71 1.51
CA THR A 4 -0.09 2.93 1.79
C THR A 4 0.11 3.19 3.28
N ASN A 5 -0.89 2.90 4.11
CA ASN A 5 -0.82 3.13 5.56
C ASN A 5 0.20 2.21 6.24
N ILE A 6 0.19 0.92 5.88
CA ILE A 6 1.12 -0.07 6.38
C ILE A 6 2.55 0.26 5.90
N CYS A 7 2.72 0.71 4.66
CA CYS A 7 4.03 1.20 4.19
C CYS A 7 4.54 2.35 5.05
N ILE A 8 3.69 3.34 5.34
CA ILE A 8 4.05 4.48 6.21
C ILE A 8 4.45 4.00 7.62
N TYR A 9 3.72 3.05 8.19
CA TYR A 9 4.01 2.50 9.53
C TYR A 9 5.34 1.76 9.57
N ILE A 10 5.65 0.96 8.54
CA ILE A 10 6.93 0.24 8.44
C ILE A 10 8.09 1.24 8.27
N ILE A 11 7.96 2.22 7.36
CA ILE A 11 8.97 3.26 7.13
C ILE A 11 9.24 4.06 8.42
N LYS A 12 8.19 4.44 9.14
CA LYS A 12 8.29 5.16 10.43
C LYS A 12 8.69 4.28 11.60
N ARG A 13 8.80 2.96 11.38
CA ARG A 13 9.04 1.96 12.42
C ARG A 13 8.08 2.07 13.61
N LYS A 14 6.80 2.36 13.34
CA LYS A 14 5.76 2.48 14.38
C LYS A 14 4.38 2.11 13.82
N PRO A 15 3.57 1.34 14.56
CA PRO A 15 3.89 0.73 15.87
C PRO A 15 4.80 -0.52 15.74
N PRO A 16 5.55 -0.92 16.79
CA PRO A 16 6.55 -2.00 16.71
C PRO A 16 6.00 -3.35 16.26
N ASN A 17 4.75 -3.66 16.62
CA ASN A 17 4.07 -4.89 16.22
C ASN A 17 3.92 -5.03 14.71
N VAL A 18 3.78 -3.92 13.96
CA VAL A 18 3.70 -3.94 12.50
C VAL A 18 5.03 -4.37 11.88
N ILE A 19 6.15 -3.87 12.42
CA ILE A 19 7.50 -4.26 11.95
C ILE A 19 7.77 -5.71 12.26
N ASN A 20 7.45 -6.16 13.48
CA ASN A 20 7.68 -7.55 13.88
C ASN A 20 6.95 -8.51 12.95
N ARG A 21 5.69 -8.20 12.60
CA ARG A 21 4.92 -8.99 11.65
C ARG A 21 5.51 -8.94 10.25
N PHE A 22 5.98 -7.77 9.80
CA PHE A 22 6.64 -7.62 8.50
C PHE A 22 7.94 -8.43 8.41
N GLN A 23 8.74 -8.47 9.49
CA GLN A 23 9.98 -9.25 9.55
C GLN A 23 9.76 -10.77 9.62
N GLN A 24 8.61 -11.21 10.11
CA GLN A 24 8.22 -12.63 10.14
C GLN A 24 7.69 -13.13 8.80
N ALA A 25 7.28 -12.22 7.91
CA ALA A 25 6.78 -12.58 6.59
C ALA A 25 7.94 -12.80 5.61
N GLU A 26 7.76 -13.73 4.67
CA GLU A 26 8.70 -13.92 3.57
C GLU A 26 8.67 -12.69 2.65
N ILE A 27 9.71 -11.87 2.75
CA ILE A 27 9.80 -10.57 2.06
C ILE A 27 9.68 -10.71 0.54
N SER A 28 10.13 -11.85 -0.02
CA SER A 28 10.02 -12.19 -1.45
C SER A 28 8.59 -12.26 -1.98
N HIS A 29 7.58 -12.37 -1.11
CA HIS A 29 6.16 -12.40 -1.49
C HIS A 29 5.43 -11.10 -1.13
N ILE A 30 6.17 -10.06 -0.74
CA ILE A 30 5.60 -8.77 -0.37
C ILE A 30 5.88 -7.76 -1.48
N GLY A 31 4.81 -7.10 -1.93
CA GLY A 31 4.88 -6.03 -2.91
C GLY A 31 3.84 -4.96 -2.65
N ILE A 32 3.96 -3.87 -3.39
CA ILE A 32 3.01 -2.73 -3.42
C ILE A 32 2.53 -2.49 -4.84
N SER A 33 1.38 -1.84 -5.01
CA SER A 33 0.97 -1.36 -6.32
C SER A 33 1.67 -0.04 -6.69
N SER A 34 1.73 0.26 -7.98
CA SER A 34 2.19 1.56 -8.50
C SER A 34 1.32 2.73 -8.00
N ILE A 35 0.05 2.48 -7.66
CA ILE A 35 -0.84 3.47 -7.04
C ILE A 35 -0.33 3.82 -5.64
N THR A 36 -0.06 2.82 -4.80
CA THR A 36 0.50 3.03 -3.45
C THR A 36 1.85 3.75 -3.52
N LEU A 37 2.71 3.39 -4.48
CA LEU A 37 3.97 4.11 -4.70
C LEU A 37 3.73 5.60 -5.00
N SER A 38 2.75 5.90 -5.86
CA SER A 38 2.41 7.27 -6.25
C SER A 38 1.95 8.10 -5.05
N GLU A 39 1.11 7.53 -4.17
CA GLU A 39 0.66 8.17 -2.94
C GLU A 39 1.83 8.45 -1.97
N LEU A 40 2.75 7.50 -1.81
CA LEU A 40 3.94 7.67 -0.97
C LEU A 40 4.84 8.79 -1.49
N LEU A 41 5.10 8.84 -2.81
CA LEU A 41 5.90 9.88 -3.46
C LEU A 41 5.26 11.27 -3.36
N TYR A 42 3.93 11.35 -3.48
CA TYR A 42 3.19 12.58 -3.23
C TYR A 42 3.34 13.04 -1.78
N GLY A 43 3.19 12.12 -0.82
CA GLY A 43 3.40 12.38 0.60
C GLY A 43 4.82 12.90 0.91
N ILE A 44 5.84 12.34 0.26
CA ILE A 44 7.24 12.80 0.36
C ILE A 44 7.38 14.23 -0.14
N SER A 45 6.84 14.51 -1.33
CA SER A 45 6.92 15.84 -1.96
C SER A 45 6.29 16.95 -1.11
N LYS A 46 5.27 16.62 -0.30
CA LYS A 46 4.63 17.55 0.64
C LYS A 46 5.25 17.58 2.04
N SER A 47 6.20 16.71 2.33
CA SER A 47 6.76 16.58 3.68
C SER A 47 7.76 17.69 4.00
N SER A 48 8.01 17.93 5.29
CA SER A 48 9.02 18.89 5.75
C SER A 48 10.47 18.43 5.51
N LYS A 49 10.68 17.15 5.16
CA LYS A 49 11.99 16.54 4.96
C LYS A 49 11.99 15.61 3.73
N PRO A 50 11.78 16.15 2.52
CA PRO A 50 11.55 15.35 1.31
C PRO A 50 12.73 14.42 0.99
N GLU A 51 13.97 14.91 1.10
CA GLU A 51 15.15 14.10 0.75
C GLU A 51 15.36 12.93 1.72
N GLN A 52 15.25 13.18 3.02
CA GLN A 52 15.33 12.13 4.04
C GLN A 52 14.25 11.05 3.81
N ASN A 53 13.03 11.47 3.49
CA ASN A 53 11.93 10.54 3.29
C ASN A 53 12.07 9.77 1.96
N ARG A 54 12.68 10.35 0.93
CA ARG A 54 12.99 9.67 -0.33
C ARG A 54 14.02 8.55 -0.13
N ILE A 55 15.06 8.80 0.66
CA ILE A 55 16.06 7.78 1.01
C ILE A 55 15.39 6.64 1.78
N ALA A 56 14.58 6.97 2.79
CA ALA A 56 13.87 5.96 3.59
C ALA A 56 12.91 5.11 2.74
N LEU A 57 12.16 5.73 1.82
CA LEU A 57 11.31 5.00 0.89
C LEU A 57 12.12 4.09 -0.03
N THR A 58 13.23 4.58 -0.58
CA THR A 58 14.10 3.79 -1.48
C THR A 58 14.62 2.53 -0.77
N GLN A 59 15.07 2.67 0.48
CA GLN A 59 15.53 1.53 1.29
C GLN A 59 14.40 0.55 1.60
N PHE A 60 13.20 1.05 1.88
CA PHE A 60 12.03 0.22 2.15
C PHE A 60 11.56 -0.56 0.91
N LEU A 61 11.64 0.04 -0.27
CA LEU A 61 11.22 -0.59 -1.53
C LEU A 61 12.24 -1.56 -2.11
N ALA A 62 13.51 -1.45 -1.74
CA ALA A 62 14.59 -2.27 -2.31
C ALA A 62 14.32 -3.79 -2.33
N PRO A 63 13.70 -4.41 -1.30
CA PRO A 63 13.38 -5.83 -1.33
C PRO A 63 11.94 -6.14 -1.78
N LEU A 64 11.13 -5.14 -2.16
CA LEU A 64 9.72 -5.31 -2.48
C LEU A 64 9.48 -5.29 -3.99
N GLU A 65 8.51 -6.08 -4.42
CA GLU A 65 8.01 -6.01 -5.79
C GLU A 65 7.04 -4.82 -5.95
N ILE A 66 7.19 -4.06 -7.03
CA ILE A 66 6.27 -2.97 -7.40
C ILE A 66 5.44 -3.47 -8.58
N LEU A 67 4.18 -3.79 -8.31
CA LEU A 67 3.26 -4.30 -9.31
C LEU A 67 2.60 -3.13 -10.06
N PRO A 68 2.60 -3.14 -11.41
CA PRO A 68 1.91 -2.13 -12.20
C PRO A 68 0.41 -2.21 -11.98
N TYR A 69 -0.27 -1.07 -12.16
CA TYR A 69 -1.71 -1.05 -12.38
C TYR A 69 -1.95 -1.06 -13.89
N ASP A 70 -2.22 -2.24 -14.41
CA ASP A 70 -2.37 -2.52 -15.83
C ASP A 70 -3.84 -2.66 -16.24
N ASP A 71 -4.06 -3.07 -17.50
CA ASP A 71 -5.40 -3.23 -18.05
C ASP A 71 -6.20 -4.30 -17.30
N GLU A 72 -5.57 -5.40 -16.89
CA GLU A 72 -6.24 -6.47 -16.13
C GLU A 72 -6.70 -5.95 -14.76
N ALA A 73 -5.83 -5.25 -14.02
CA ALA A 73 -6.19 -4.60 -12.76
C ALA A 73 -7.36 -3.61 -12.94
N SER A 74 -7.39 -2.90 -14.08
CA SER A 74 -8.45 -1.95 -14.42
C SER A 74 -9.81 -2.62 -14.65
N HIS A 75 -9.84 -3.78 -15.31
CA HIS A 75 -11.07 -4.55 -15.50
C HIS A 75 -11.61 -5.06 -14.15
N TYR A 76 -10.74 -5.66 -13.32
CA TYR A 76 -11.13 -6.12 -11.99
C TYR A 76 -11.67 -5.00 -11.11
N TYR A 77 -11.05 -3.81 -11.15
CA TYR A 77 -11.54 -2.65 -10.43
C TYR A 77 -12.95 -2.25 -10.88
N GLY A 78 -13.20 -2.18 -12.20
CA GLY A 78 -14.50 -1.80 -12.76
C GLY A 78 -15.62 -2.71 -12.28
N ASP A 79 -15.42 -4.02 -12.39
CA ASP A 79 -16.39 -5.03 -11.95
C ASP A 79 -16.64 -4.97 -10.44
N LEU A 80 -15.56 -4.89 -9.65
CA LEU A 80 -15.65 -4.80 -8.19
C LEU A 80 -16.39 -3.53 -7.76
N ARG A 81 -16.08 -2.40 -8.38
CA ARG A 81 -16.71 -1.11 -8.06
C ARG A 81 -18.20 -1.14 -8.36
N ALA A 82 -18.59 -1.62 -9.54
CA ALA A 82 -19.98 -1.77 -9.93
C ALA A 82 -20.74 -2.73 -8.99
N HIS A 83 -20.07 -3.80 -8.54
CA HIS A 83 -20.63 -4.72 -7.54
C HIS A 83 -20.85 -4.04 -6.18
N LEU A 84 -19.88 -3.26 -5.69
CA LEU A 84 -19.95 -2.58 -4.40
C LEU A 84 -20.91 -1.38 -4.38
N GLU A 85 -21.21 -0.78 -5.53
CA GLU A 85 -22.19 0.31 -5.66
C GLU A 85 -23.64 -0.18 -5.70
N LYS A 86 -23.88 -1.48 -5.91
CA LYS A 86 -25.21 -2.04 -5.72
C LYS A 86 -25.64 -1.79 -4.28
N PRO A 87 -26.87 -1.32 -4.03
CA PRO A 87 -27.35 -1.08 -2.69
C PRO A 87 -27.16 -2.36 -1.87
N ARG A 88 -26.30 -2.24 -0.85
CA ARG A 88 -26.07 -3.28 0.12
C ARG A 88 -27.40 -3.48 0.84
N ASN A 89 -28.15 -4.52 0.48
CA ASN A 89 -29.30 -4.96 1.27
C ASN A 89 -28.79 -5.15 2.70
N ALA A 90 -29.14 -4.21 3.56
CA ALA A 90 -28.68 -4.13 4.93
C ALA A 90 -29.41 -5.21 5.75
N SER A 91 -28.94 -6.46 5.66
CA SER A 91 -29.44 -7.57 6.48
C SER A 91 -28.34 -8.19 7.36
N TRP A 92 -27.25 -7.46 7.61
CA TRP A 92 -26.14 -7.92 8.45
C TRP A 92 -26.16 -7.33 9.87
N PHE A 93 -27.27 -6.71 10.29
CA PHE A 93 -27.47 -6.16 11.63
C PHE A 93 -28.84 -6.53 12.24
N THR A 94 -29.35 -7.73 11.95
CA THR A 94 -30.42 -8.37 12.73
C THR A 94 -29.93 -9.67 13.31
#